data_AF-A0A6A3JXM1-F1
#
_entry.id   AF-A0A6A3JXM1-F1
#
_cell.length_a   1.000
_cell.length_b   1.000
_cell.length_c   1.000
_cell.angle_alpha   90.00
_cell.angle_beta   90.00
_cell.angle_gamma   90.00
#
_symmetry.space_group_name_H-M   'P 1'
#
loop_
_entity.id
_entity.type
_entity.pdbx_description
1 polymer ?
#
loop_
_entity_poly.entity_id
_entity_poly.type
_entity_poly.pdbx_seq_one_letter_code
_entity_poly.pdbx_strand_id
1 'polypeptide(L)'
;MLRAPRPRPSFSNAQVSAYFFTPCSDEYAEPVPEYFRCRCGTVRKQTRRNGFSNLMQHVRREHPSFEAEMRAATTAETGSLIHYARRTPVNRFGWLEWVVKANLPLVFCENPLARRYTSLEPISVETLRALMESVAQLVGLNIAGELPDRFGLMLDGWSHASVHYVAVFVCYAVNGVAKYALLSMAPIIQELNDDLSARTHREYLAGVLETFGKALSDCVYLVGDNCSVNKRLATIMQVPLVGCASHRLNLAVRHHLEQYEEDLVIVQALMVKLRTLKQSATNRLSFVLIIL
;
A
#
# COMPACT_ATOMS: atom_id res chain seq x y z
N MET A 1 -8.44 46.48 -22.01
CA MET A 1 -7.36 45.55 -21.63
C MET A 1 -7.77 44.81 -20.36
N LEU A 2 -8.28 43.58 -20.50
CA LEU A 2 -8.62 42.72 -19.36
C LEU A 2 -7.31 42.23 -18.73
N ARG A 3 -7.09 42.59 -17.46
CA ARG A 3 -5.90 42.25 -16.70
C ARG A 3 -5.82 40.72 -16.58
N ALA A 4 -4.74 40.12 -17.08
CA ALA A 4 -4.51 38.69 -16.92
C ALA A 4 -4.65 38.29 -15.43
N PRO A 5 -5.31 37.16 -15.12
CA PRO A 5 -5.43 36.71 -13.74
C PRO A 5 -4.05 36.51 -13.15
N ARG A 6 -3.80 37.11 -11.97
CA ARG A 6 -2.54 36.93 -11.25
C ARG A 6 -2.28 35.43 -11.05
N PRO A 7 -1.07 34.92 -11.34
CA PRO A 7 -0.73 33.54 -11.05
C PRO A 7 -1.03 33.26 -9.58
N ARG A 8 -1.79 32.19 -9.32
CA ARG A 8 -2.06 31.76 -7.95
C ARG A 8 -0.73 31.35 -7.32
N PRO A 9 -0.40 31.82 -6.11
CA PRO A 9 0.85 31.46 -5.45
C PRO A 9 0.91 29.95 -5.22
N SER A 10 2.10 29.36 -5.41
CA SER A 10 2.35 27.92 -5.27
C SER A 10 2.06 27.42 -3.85
N PHE A 11 2.34 28.27 -2.86
CA PHE A 11 2.18 28.01 -1.42
C PHE A 11 1.40 29.15 -0.74
N SER A 12 0.63 28.82 0.28
CA SER A 12 -0.02 29.82 1.15
C SER A 12 1.00 30.46 2.10
N ASN A 13 0.71 31.70 2.55
CA ASN A 13 1.59 32.39 3.50
C ASN A 13 1.80 31.60 4.80
N ALA A 14 0.81 30.83 5.24
CA ALA A 14 0.91 29.96 6.40
C ALA A 14 1.92 28.81 6.17
N GLN A 15 1.92 28.20 4.99
CA GLN A 15 2.87 27.14 4.62
C GLN A 15 4.31 27.67 4.54
N VAL A 16 4.49 28.84 3.91
CA VAL A 16 5.81 29.48 3.82
C VAL A 16 6.31 29.85 5.21
N SER A 17 5.45 30.41 6.05
CA SER A 17 5.79 30.72 7.44
C SER A 17 6.19 29.47 8.23
N ALA A 18 5.43 28.38 8.13
CA ALA A 18 5.74 27.13 8.82
C ALA A 18 7.04 26.48 8.33
N TYR A 19 7.44 26.69 7.07
CA TYR A 19 8.71 26.21 6.55
C TYR A 19 9.90 26.98 7.14
N PHE A 20 9.85 28.32 7.02
CA PHE A 20 11.01 29.15 7.33
C PHE A 20 11.14 29.47 8.81
N PHE A 21 10.07 29.38 9.60
CA PHE A 21 10.08 29.88 10.97
C PHE A 21 9.72 28.82 12.00
N THR A 22 10.47 28.83 13.10
CA THR A 22 10.23 28.02 14.30
C THR A 22 9.86 28.96 15.45
N PRO A 23 8.92 28.61 16.35
CA PRO A 23 8.68 29.38 17.56
C PRO A 23 9.98 29.55 18.36
N CYS A 24 10.26 30.76 18.82
CA CYS A 24 11.35 30.95 19.79
C CYS A 24 10.94 30.30 21.11
N SER A 25 11.88 29.67 21.80
CA SER A 25 11.68 29.23 23.17
C SER A 25 12.43 30.12 24.15
N ASP A 26 11.93 30.23 25.36
CA ASP A 26 12.63 30.85 26.48
C ASP A 26 13.66 29.88 27.11
N GLU A 27 14.24 30.30 28.22
CA GLU A 27 15.21 29.54 29.01
C GLU A 27 14.67 28.24 29.62
N TYR A 28 13.34 28.06 29.65
CA TYR A 28 12.66 26.85 30.10
C TYR A 28 12.15 25.98 28.93
N ALA A 29 12.59 26.29 27.70
CA ALA A 29 12.12 25.67 26.47
C ALA A 29 10.64 25.94 26.13
N GLU A 30 9.98 26.87 26.83
CA GLU A 30 8.58 27.22 26.57
C GLU A 30 8.47 28.21 25.40
N PRO A 31 7.47 28.06 24.50
CA PRO A 31 7.34 28.89 23.33
C PRO A 31 7.01 30.35 23.70
N VAL A 32 7.88 31.28 23.30
CA VAL A 32 7.67 32.72 23.46
C VAL A 32 6.60 33.17 22.47
N PRO A 33 5.42 33.64 22.94
CA PRO A 33 4.33 34.03 22.06
C PRO A 33 4.75 35.13 21.09
N GLU A 34 4.27 35.04 19.85
CA GLU A 34 4.54 36.01 18.78
C GLU A 34 5.99 36.07 18.26
N TYR A 35 6.96 35.39 18.86
CA TYR A 35 8.35 35.41 18.39
C TYR A 35 8.73 34.14 17.64
N PHE A 36 9.27 34.35 16.44
CA PHE A 36 9.61 33.28 15.53
C PHE A 36 11.02 33.47 15.00
N ARG A 37 11.82 32.40 14.99
CA ARG A 37 13.17 32.36 14.44
C ARG A 37 13.15 31.80 13.04
N CYS A 38 13.63 32.55 12.07
CA CYS A 38 13.80 32.09 10.70
C CYS A 38 14.97 31.08 10.62
N ARG A 39 14.97 30.20 9.61
CA ARG A 39 16.09 29.31 9.26
C ARG A 39 17.40 30.06 9.00
N CYS A 40 17.35 31.33 8.55
CA CYS A 40 18.54 32.19 8.43
C CYS A 40 19.01 32.78 9.79
N GLY A 41 18.39 32.39 10.90
CA GLY A 41 18.70 32.85 12.25
C GLY A 41 17.98 34.14 12.69
N THR A 42 17.36 34.87 11.75
CA THR A 42 16.68 36.15 12.05
C THR A 42 15.40 35.93 12.87
N VAL A 43 15.25 36.65 13.98
CA VAL A 43 14.03 36.63 14.79
C VAL A 43 13.02 37.67 14.30
N ARG A 44 11.76 37.29 14.19
CA ARG A 44 10.64 38.13 13.78
C ARG A 44 9.48 38.02 14.76
N LYS A 45 8.89 39.17 15.10
CA LYS A 45 7.68 39.24 15.90
C LYS A 45 6.43 39.30 15.01
N GLN A 46 5.52 38.34 15.15
CA GLN A 46 4.23 38.28 14.47
C GLN A 46 3.09 38.63 15.43
N THR A 47 2.61 39.88 15.36
CA THR A 47 1.46 40.34 16.14
C THR A 47 0.15 39.96 15.45
N ARG A 48 -0.91 39.71 16.24
CA ARG A 48 -2.26 39.36 15.73
C ARG A 48 -2.80 40.31 14.64
N ARG A 49 -2.43 41.60 14.65
CA ARG A 49 -2.87 42.60 13.66
C ARG A 49 -2.23 42.46 12.27
N ASN A 50 -1.02 41.88 12.18
CA ASN A 50 -0.22 41.94 10.96
C ASN A 50 -0.38 40.70 10.05
N GLY A 51 -1.06 39.65 10.53
CA GLY A 51 -1.13 38.37 9.82
C GLY A 51 0.26 37.82 9.49
N PHE A 52 0.44 37.24 8.31
CA PHE A 52 1.73 36.71 7.84
C PHE A 52 2.59 37.73 7.07
N SER A 53 2.15 38.99 6.98
CA SER A 53 2.71 39.96 6.03
C SER A 53 4.18 40.28 6.30
N ASN A 54 4.54 40.44 7.57
CA ASN A 54 5.90 40.69 8.05
C ASN A 54 6.85 39.50 7.80
N LEU A 55 6.38 38.28 8.08
CA LEU A 55 7.12 37.04 7.86
C LEU A 55 7.35 36.82 6.36
N MET A 56 6.32 37.03 5.55
CA MET A 56 6.42 36.93 4.09
C MET A 56 7.34 37.99 3.48
N GLN A 57 7.35 39.21 4.00
CA GLN A 57 8.29 40.25 3.56
C GLN A 57 9.73 39.83 3.85
N HIS A 58 9.99 39.24 5.01
CA HIS A 58 11.30 38.70 5.35
C HIS A 58 11.70 37.56 4.41
N VAL A 59 10.83 36.57 4.20
CA VAL A 59 11.13 35.43 3.31
C VAL A 59 11.41 35.89 1.90
N ARG A 60 10.60 36.79 1.33
CA ARG A 60 10.84 37.28 -0.03
C ARG A 60 12.16 38.04 -0.18
N ARG A 61 12.67 38.63 0.90
CA ARG A 61 13.92 39.41 0.88
C ARG A 61 15.15 38.54 1.10
N GLU A 62 15.12 37.68 2.11
CA GLU A 62 16.27 36.86 2.53
C GLU A 62 16.29 35.46 1.86
N HIS A 63 15.15 35.01 1.34
CA HIS A 63 14.99 33.74 0.64
C HIS A 63 14.29 33.95 -0.72
N PRO A 64 14.93 34.61 -1.70
CA PRO A 64 14.30 34.89 -3.00
C PRO A 64 13.88 33.62 -3.75
N SER A 65 14.60 32.51 -3.51
CA SER A 65 14.36 31.16 -4.04
C SER A 65 13.43 30.30 -3.20
N PHE A 66 12.70 30.87 -2.23
CA PHE A 66 11.96 30.11 -1.24
C PHE A 66 11.02 29.04 -1.83
N GLU A 67 10.38 29.30 -2.98
CA GLU A 67 9.51 28.30 -3.60
C GLU A 67 10.27 27.09 -4.14
N ALA A 68 11.49 27.27 -4.64
CA ALA A 68 12.32 26.18 -5.13
C ALA A 68 12.89 25.37 -3.95
N GLU A 69 13.35 26.06 -2.90
CA GLU A 69 13.79 25.44 -1.65
C GLU A 69 12.68 24.58 -1.03
N MET A 70 11.47 25.13 -0.93
CA MET A 70 10.31 24.40 -0.40
C MET A 70 9.90 23.19 -1.25
N ARG A 71 10.17 23.21 -2.57
CA ARG A 71 9.90 22.05 -3.45
C ARG A 71 10.97 20.97 -3.38
N ALA A 72 12.22 21.36 -3.12
CA ALA A 72 13.37 20.44 -3.02
C ALA A 72 13.54 19.83 -1.62
N ALA A 73 12.88 20.40 -0.60
CA ALA A 73 13.01 19.98 0.79
C ALA A 73 12.61 18.51 1.00
N THR A 74 13.48 17.78 1.70
CA THR A 74 13.27 16.36 2.02
C THR A 74 12.42 16.19 3.28
N THR A 75 11.84 15.00 3.46
CA THR A 75 11.07 14.62 4.67
C THR A 75 11.88 14.78 5.96
N ALA A 76 13.20 14.58 5.89
CA ALA A 76 14.12 14.74 7.01
C ALA A 76 14.31 16.21 7.43
N GLU A 77 14.29 17.15 6.46
CA GLU A 77 14.45 18.59 6.73
C GLU A 77 13.17 19.29 7.17
N THR A 78 12.03 18.59 7.10
CA THR A 78 10.71 19.16 7.30
C THR A 78 9.91 18.50 8.42
N GLY A 79 10.37 17.36 8.95
CA GLY A 79 9.76 16.64 10.09
C GLY A 79 8.40 16.00 9.80
N SER A 80 7.63 16.53 8.84
CA SER A 80 6.42 15.94 8.28
C SER A 80 5.98 16.69 7.02
N LEU A 81 5.77 15.96 5.90
CA LEU A 81 5.21 16.51 4.65
C LEU A 81 3.79 17.09 4.82
N ILE A 82 3.10 16.78 5.93
CA ILE A 82 1.71 17.16 6.18
C ILE A 82 1.53 18.68 6.27
N HIS A 83 2.53 19.41 6.78
CA HIS A 83 2.48 20.88 6.85
C HIS A 83 2.65 21.56 5.48
N TYR A 84 3.20 20.84 4.51
CA TYR A 84 3.55 21.34 3.16
C TYR A 84 2.55 20.90 2.10
N ALA A 85 1.91 19.76 2.31
CA ALA A 85 0.84 19.27 1.47
C ALA A 85 -0.39 20.17 1.59
N ARG A 86 -1.06 20.43 0.45
CA ARG A 86 -2.38 21.07 0.46
C ARG A 86 -3.32 20.21 1.31
N ARG A 87 -4.27 20.83 2.02
CA ARG A 87 -5.25 20.13 2.87
C ARG A 87 -5.93 18.97 2.14
N THR A 88 -6.28 19.15 0.87
CA THR A 88 -7.00 18.14 0.09
C THR A 88 -6.20 16.84 -0.12
N PRO A 89 -4.93 16.84 -0.59
CA PRO A 89 -4.07 15.65 -0.60
C PRO A 89 -3.93 14.96 0.76
N VAL A 90 -3.71 15.71 1.84
CA VAL A 90 -3.60 15.14 3.20
C VAL A 90 -4.88 14.43 3.59
N ASN A 91 -6.02 15.06 3.30
CA ASN A 91 -7.33 14.49 3.59
C ASN A 91 -7.57 13.17 2.83
N ARG A 92 -7.24 13.16 1.53
CA ARG A 92 -7.38 12.00 0.65
C ARG A 92 -6.46 10.85 1.07
N PHE A 93 -5.21 11.17 1.40
CA PHE A 93 -4.26 10.20 1.93
C PHE A 93 -4.73 9.63 3.27
N GLY A 94 -5.25 10.46 4.18
CA GLY A 94 -5.79 10.00 5.46
C GLY A 94 -6.92 8.99 5.29
N TRP A 95 -7.85 9.21 4.35
CA TRP A 95 -8.89 8.24 4.03
C TRP A 95 -8.33 6.93 3.45
N LEU A 96 -7.40 7.02 2.50
CA LEU A 96 -6.74 5.86 1.91
C LEU A 96 -6.01 5.04 2.97
N GLU A 97 -5.17 5.69 3.76
CA GLU A 97 -4.38 5.06 4.81
C GLU A 97 -5.29 4.34 5.81
N TRP A 98 -6.36 5.02 6.26
CA TRP A 98 -7.26 4.45 7.23
C TRP A 98 -8.00 3.23 6.67
N VAL A 99 -8.60 3.34 5.48
CA VAL A 99 -9.38 2.25 4.90
C VAL A 99 -8.49 1.05 4.56
N VAL A 100 -7.31 1.30 3.95
CA VAL A 100 -6.41 0.23 3.51
C VAL A 100 -5.70 -0.43 4.69
N LYS A 101 -5.07 0.35 5.59
CA LYS A 101 -4.28 -0.23 6.70
C LYS A 101 -5.14 -0.87 7.78
N ALA A 102 -6.36 -0.37 8.00
CA ALA A 102 -7.30 -1.00 8.94
C ALA A 102 -8.20 -2.06 8.28
N ASN A 103 -7.99 -2.36 6.99
CA ASN A 103 -8.76 -3.35 6.23
C ASN A 103 -10.28 -3.16 6.36
N LEU A 104 -10.74 -1.91 6.19
CA LEU A 104 -12.13 -1.54 6.33
C LEU A 104 -12.88 -1.64 4.99
N PRO A 105 -14.21 -1.88 5.00
CA PRO A 105 -15.02 -1.80 3.79
C PRO A 105 -14.89 -0.43 3.12
N LEU A 106 -14.87 -0.37 1.78
CA LEU A 106 -14.78 0.91 1.05
C LEU A 106 -15.90 1.89 1.42
N VAL A 107 -17.10 1.37 1.72
CA VAL A 107 -18.27 2.14 2.19
C VAL A 107 -18.04 2.85 3.53
N PHE A 108 -16.97 2.53 4.25
CA PHE A 108 -16.64 3.17 5.53
C PHE A 108 -16.44 4.68 5.41
N CYS A 109 -15.89 5.18 4.29
CA CYS A 109 -15.72 6.63 4.10
C CYS A 109 -17.06 7.39 4.00
N GLU A 110 -18.16 6.68 3.79
CA GLU A 110 -19.52 7.21 3.76
C GLU A 110 -20.31 6.94 5.04
N ASN A 111 -19.75 6.18 5.98
CA ASN A 111 -20.41 5.85 7.23
C ASN A 111 -20.72 7.13 8.04
N PRO A 112 -21.98 7.36 8.46
CA PRO A 112 -22.37 8.57 9.19
C PRO A 112 -21.63 8.76 10.52
N LEU A 113 -21.35 7.68 11.25
CA LEU A 113 -20.61 7.75 12.51
C LEU A 113 -19.13 8.04 12.25
N ALA A 114 -18.51 7.37 11.27
CA ALA A 114 -17.12 7.63 10.91
C ALA A 114 -16.92 9.10 10.52
N ARG A 115 -17.83 9.66 9.70
CA ARG A 115 -17.84 11.08 9.32
C ARG A 115 -18.08 12.03 10.48
N ARG A 116 -18.88 11.62 11.47
CA ARG A 116 -19.16 12.44 12.66
C ARG A 116 -17.94 12.58 13.58
N TYR A 117 -17.13 11.53 13.71
CA TYR A 117 -16.04 11.48 14.68
C TYR A 117 -14.64 11.71 14.10
N THR A 118 -14.51 11.75 12.77
CA THR A 118 -13.23 12.05 12.11
C THR A 118 -13.00 13.55 11.91
N SER A 119 -11.74 13.96 11.86
CA SER A 119 -11.33 15.30 11.40
C SER A 119 -11.15 15.39 9.88
N LEU A 120 -11.33 14.28 9.15
CA LEU A 120 -11.22 14.24 7.70
C LEU A 120 -12.49 14.78 7.03
N GLU A 121 -12.32 15.64 6.02
CA GLU A 121 -13.40 16.10 5.15
C GLU A 121 -14.03 14.89 4.43
N PRO A 122 -15.37 14.79 4.38
CA PRO A 122 -16.06 13.66 3.75
C PRO A 122 -15.67 13.43 2.29
N ILE A 123 -15.50 12.17 1.91
CA ILE A 123 -15.36 11.73 0.52
C ILE A 123 -16.40 10.66 0.17
N SER A 124 -16.66 10.45 -1.12
CA SER A 124 -17.50 9.35 -1.59
C SER A 124 -16.69 8.07 -1.83
N VAL A 125 -17.38 6.93 -1.94
CA VAL A 125 -16.76 5.66 -2.33
C VAL A 125 -16.13 5.75 -3.71
N GLU A 126 -16.76 6.44 -4.67
CA GLU A 126 -16.23 6.62 -6.02
C GLU A 126 -14.92 7.42 -5.98
N THR A 127 -14.85 8.44 -5.13
CA THR A 127 -13.64 9.24 -4.94
C THR A 127 -12.53 8.38 -4.33
N LEU A 128 -12.84 7.60 -3.30
CA LEU A 128 -11.88 6.69 -2.68
C LEU A 128 -11.35 5.66 -3.68
N ARG A 129 -12.23 5.05 -4.48
CA ARG A 129 -11.85 4.07 -5.50
C ARG A 129 -10.93 4.67 -6.57
N ALA A 130 -11.28 5.84 -7.12
CA ALA A 130 -10.44 6.52 -8.10
C ALA A 130 -9.05 6.88 -7.54
N LEU A 131 -8.98 7.23 -6.25
CA LEU A 131 -7.70 7.47 -5.56
C LEU A 131 -6.89 6.18 -5.40
N MET A 132 -7.53 5.07 -5.02
CA MET A 132 -6.87 3.77 -4.90
C MET A 132 -6.31 3.30 -6.26
N GLU A 133 -7.09 3.44 -7.34
CA GLU A 133 -6.66 3.12 -8.70
C GLU A 133 -5.45 3.98 -9.13
N SER A 134 -5.50 5.28 -8.87
CA SER A 134 -4.39 6.20 -9.17
C SER A 134 -3.12 5.85 -8.38
N VAL A 135 -3.27 5.51 -7.10
CA VAL A 135 -2.15 5.08 -6.26
C VAL A 135 -1.58 3.75 -6.75
N ALA A 136 -2.43 2.78 -7.11
CA ALA A 136 -1.99 1.51 -7.66
C ALA A 136 -1.18 1.69 -8.95
N GLN A 137 -1.62 2.58 -9.84
CA GLN A 137 -0.87 2.92 -11.07
C GLN A 137 0.50 3.54 -10.74
N LEU A 138 0.57 4.50 -9.82
CA LEU A 138 1.83 5.13 -9.41
C LEU A 138 2.79 4.14 -8.75
N VAL A 139 2.26 3.26 -7.89
CA VAL A 139 3.04 2.17 -7.29
C VAL A 139 3.54 1.22 -8.37
N GLY A 140 2.71 0.89 -9.37
CA GLY A 140 3.11 0.07 -10.52
C GLY A 140 4.27 0.67 -11.30
N LEU A 141 4.23 1.98 -11.58
CA LEU A 141 5.33 2.70 -12.23
C LEU A 141 6.62 2.70 -11.38
N ASN A 142 6.50 2.85 -10.06
CA ASN A 142 7.64 2.78 -9.16
C ASN A 142 8.26 1.37 -9.15
N ILE A 143 7.42 0.33 -9.12
CA ILE A 143 7.88 -1.06 -9.23
C ILE A 143 8.60 -1.26 -10.56
N ALA A 144 8.00 -0.83 -11.68
CA ALA A 144 8.62 -0.94 -13.00
C ALA A 144 9.99 -0.25 -13.09
N GLY A 145 10.13 0.95 -12.49
CA GLY A 145 11.39 1.68 -12.46
C GLY A 145 12.47 1.06 -11.55
N GLU A 146 12.08 0.29 -10.53
CA GLU A 146 13.00 -0.39 -9.62
C GLU A 146 13.38 -1.80 -10.11
N LEU A 147 12.54 -2.43 -10.92
CA LEU A 147 12.68 -3.83 -11.30
C LEU A 147 13.99 -4.09 -12.08
N PRO A 148 14.85 -5.01 -11.60
CA PRO A 148 16.07 -5.39 -12.32
C PRO A 148 15.75 -6.22 -13.57
N ASP A 149 16.77 -6.42 -14.40
CA ASP A 149 16.66 -7.26 -15.62
C ASP A 149 16.55 -8.75 -15.33
N ARG A 150 16.83 -9.18 -14.09
CA ARG A 150 16.66 -10.57 -13.67
C ARG A 150 15.96 -10.65 -12.32
N PHE A 151 14.88 -11.43 -12.27
CA PHE A 151 14.05 -11.57 -11.09
C PHE A 151 13.45 -12.98 -11.02
N GLY A 152 12.91 -13.35 -9.86
CA GLY A 152 12.04 -14.51 -9.72
C GLY A 152 10.58 -14.12 -9.67
N LEU A 153 9.69 -15.08 -9.96
CA LEU A 153 8.26 -14.92 -9.73
C LEU A 153 7.79 -15.87 -8.65
N MET A 154 6.93 -15.39 -7.76
CA MET A 154 6.26 -16.19 -6.76
C MET A 154 4.77 -16.19 -7.02
N LEU A 155 4.20 -17.38 -7.17
CA LEU A 155 2.81 -17.61 -7.51
C LEU A 155 2.07 -18.19 -6.31
N ASP A 156 0.97 -17.55 -5.94
CA ASP A 156 0.04 -18.07 -4.94
C ASP A 156 -1.34 -18.24 -5.59
N GLY A 157 -1.81 -19.49 -5.63
CA GLY A 157 -3.05 -19.86 -6.30
C GLY A 157 -4.07 -20.39 -5.30
N TRP A 158 -5.29 -19.86 -5.32
CA TRP A 158 -6.38 -20.36 -4.49
C TRP A 158 -7.71 -20.32 -5.25
N SER A 159 -8.67 -21.14 -4.82
CA SER A 159 -10.00 -21.16 -5.42
C SER A 159 -11.04 -20.64 -4.44
N HIS A 160 -11.91 -19.74 -4.90
CA HIS A 160 -13.03 -19.21 -4.14
C HIS A 160 -14.27 -19.15 -5.02
N ALA A 161 -15.39 -19.69 -4.54
CA ALA A 161 -16.67 -19.70 -5.26
C ALA A 161 -16.54 -20.19 -6.72
N SER A 162 -15.83 -21.31 -6.93
CA SER A 162 -15.57 -21.91 -8.25
C SER A 162 -14.70 -21.09 -9.21
N VAL A 163 -14.09 -19.99 -8.74
CA VAL A 163 -13.13 -19.19 -9.51
C VAL A 163 -11.74 -19.43 -8.94
N HIS A 164 -10.79 -19.77 -9.81
CA HIS A 164 -9.39 -19.87 -9.45
C HIS A 164 -8.73 -18.50 -9.58
N TYR A 165 -8.05 -18.04 -8.54
CA TYR A 165 -7.30 -16.80 -8.49
C TYR A 165 -5.82 -17.11 -8.38
N VAL A 166 -5.01 -16.25 -8.99
CA VAL A 166 -3.56 -16.29 -8.85
C VAL A 166 -3.06 -14.91 -8.48
N ALA A 167 -2.28 -14.83 -7.40
CA ALA A 167 -1.45 -13.69 -7.07
C ALA A 167 -0.04 -13.92 -7.61
N VAL A 168 0.48 -12.92 -8.31
CA VAL A 168 1.82 -12.92 -8.91
C VAL A 168 2.67 -11.89 -8.20
N PHE A 169 3.69 -12.36 -7.49
CA PHE A 169 4.69 -11.53 -6.88
C PHE A 169 5.99 -11.59 -7.66
N VAL A 170 6.69 -10.48 -7.76
CA VAL A 170 8.07 -10.44 -8.22
C VAL A 170 9.01 -10.48 -7.02
N CYS A 171 10.08 -11.25 -7.14
CA CYS A 171 11.10 -11.48 -6.12
C CYS A 171 12.45 -11.03 -6.67
N TYR A 172 13.11 -10.09 -6.00
CA TYR A 172 14.42 -9.58 -6.42
C TYR A 172 15.23 -9.13 -5.21
N ALA A 173 16.48 -8.75 -5.42
CA ALA A 173 17.34 -8.24 -4.35
C ALA A 173 17.87 -6.85 -4.70
N VAL A 174 17.84 -5.95 -3.71
CA VAL A 174 18.46 -4.62 -3.80
C VAL A 174 19.47 -4.53 -2.66
N ASN A 175 20.75 -4.34 -3.00
CA ASN A 175 21.85 -4.28 -2.02
C ASN A 175 21.88 -5.49 -1.08
N GLY A 176 21.63 -6.69 -1.61
CA GLY A 176 21.60 -7.94 -0.83
C GLY A 176 20.34 -8.17 0.01
N VAL A 177 19.40 -7.21 0.02
CA VAL A 177 18.12 -7.34 0.72
C VAL A 177 17.06 -7.82 -0.24
N ALA A 178 16.41 -8.94 0.10
CA ALA A 178 15.29 -9.47 -0.68
C ALA A 178 14.09 -8.51 -0.62
N LYS A 179 13.52 -8.24 -1.79
CA LYS A 179 12.31 -7.45 -1.97
C LYS A 179 11.27 -8.25 -2.72
N TYR A 180 10.02 -7.99 -2.36
CA TYR A 180 8.84 -8.65 -2.90
C TYR A 180 7.81 -7.59 -3.23
N ALA A 181 7.24 -7.64 -4.43
CA ALA A 181 6.14 -6.75 -4.81
C ALA A 181 5.05 -7.54 -5.52
N LEU A 182 3.79 -7.26 -5.19
CA LEU A 182 2.63 -7.82 -5.88
C LEU A 182 2.48 -7.13 -7.24
N LEU A 183 2.55 -7.88 -8.33
CA LEU A 183 2.34 -7.38 -9.69
C LEU A 183 0.87 -7.46 -10.11
N SER A 184 0.21 -8.57 -9.78
CA SER A 184 -1.17 -8.79 -10.16
C SER A 184 -1.84 -9.80 -9.25
N MET A 185 -3.16 -9.68 -9.14
CA MET A 185 -4.04 -10.63 -8.48
C MET A 185 -5.31 -10.69 -9.32
N ALA A 186 -5.52 -11.80 -10.02
CA ALA A 186 -6.63 -11.93 -10.97
C ALA A 186 -7.19 -13.36 -10.99
N PRO A 187 -8.47 -13.51 -11.38
CA PRO A 187 -9.00 -14.81 -11.71
C PRO A 187 -8.35 -15.35 -12.99
N ILE A 188 -8.03 -16.65 -13.03
CA ILE A 188 -7.50 -17.35 -14.20
C ILE A 188 -8.39 -18.56 -14.48
N ILE A 189 -8.68 -18.78 -15.76
CA ILE A 189 -9.41 -19.97 -16.21
C ILE A 189 -8.47 -21.18 -16.10
N GLN A 190 -8.85 -22.14 -15.27
CA GLN A 190 -8.21 -23.46 -15.29
C GLN A 190 -8.80 -24.27 -16.44
N GLU A 191 -7.91 -24.83 -17.25
CA GLU A 191 -8.26 -25.63 -18.42
C GLU A 191 -8.41 -27.11 -18.06
N LEU A 192 -8.99 -27.88 -18.97
CA LEU A 192 -9.30 -29.32 -18.78
C LEU A 192 -8.09 -30.19 -18.42
N ASN A 193 -6.87 -29.74 -18.71
CA ASN A 193 -5.64 -30.41 -18.31
C ASN A 193 -4.54 -29.41 -17.92
N ASP A 194 -3.50 -29.94 -17.27
CA ASP A 194 -2.39 -29.15 -16.72
C ASP A 194 -1.56 -28.45 -17.81
N ASP A 195 -1.46 -29.03 -19.00
CA ASP A 195 -0.71 -28.45 -20.11
C ASP A 195 -1.34 -27.17 -20.63
N LEU A 196 -2.66 -27.20 -20.84
CA LEU A 196 -3.44 -26.03 -21.24
C LEU A 196 -3.43 -24.98 -20.13
N SER A 197 -3.63 -25.39 -18.88
CA SER A 197 -3.60 -24.47 -17.72
C SER A 197 -2.24 -23.78 -17.58
N ALA A 198 -1.14 -24.52 -17.72
CA ALA A 198 0.21 -23.96 -17.66
C ALA A 198 0.50 -22.99 -18.82
N ARG A 199 -0.06 -23.23 -20.02
CA ARG A 199 0.03 -22.28 -21.14
C ARG A 199 -0.77 -21.01 -20.87
N THR A 200 -1.99 -21.13 -20.37
CA THR A 200 -2.82 -19.99 -19.95
C THR A 200 -2.13 -19.16 -18.87
N HIS A 201 -1.53 -19.81 -17.88
CA HIS A 201 -0.74 -19.13 -16.85
C HIS A 201 0.48 -18.42 -17.46
N ARG A 202 1.22 -19.07 -18.38
CA ARG A 202 2.36 -18.44 -19.05
C ARG A 202 1.95 -17.18 -19.81
N GLU A 203 0.88 -17.25 -20.60
CA GLU A 203 0.38 -16.11 -21.38
C GLU A 203 -0.09 -14.97 -20.47
N TYR A 204 -0.78 -15.30 -19.38
CA TYR A 204 -1.15 -14.33 -18.35
C TYR A 204 0.09 -13.66 -17.73
N LEU A 205 1.12 -14.42 -17.35
CA LEU A 205 2.37 -13.87 -16.82
C LEU A 205 3.08 -12.97 -17.83
N ALA A 206 3.09 -13.33 -19.11
CA ALA A 206 3.65 -12.49 -20.17
C ALA A 206 2.96 -11.13 -20.22
N GLY A 207 1.61 -11.12 -20.24
CA GLY A 207 0.83 -9.89 -20.27
C GLY A 207 1.02 -9.04 -19.02
N VAL A 208 1.09 -9.66 -17.83
CA VAL A 208 1.41 -8.93 -16.59
C VAL A 208 2.77 -8.27 -16.69
N LEU A 209 3.82 -9.01 -17.05
CA LEU A 209 5.19 -8.47 -17.12
C LEU A 209 5.36 -7.37 -18.17
N GLU A 210 4.65 -7.45 -19.29
CA GLU A 210 4.67 -6.43 -20.33
C GLU A 210 4.22 -5.06 -19.79
N THR A 211 3.25 -5.02 -18.86
CA THR A 211 2.84 -3.75 -18.21
C THR A 211 3.93 -3.12 -17.34
N PHE A 212 4.94 -3.90 -16.94
CA PHE A 212 6.12 -3.43 -16.20
C PHE A 212 7.37 -3.30 -17.08
N GLY A 213 7.22 -3.45 -18.41
CA GLY A 213 8.34 -3.38 -19.36
C GLY A 213 9.32 -4.54 -19.24
N LYS A 214 8.85 -5.71 -18.77
CA LYS A 214 9.66 -6.93 -18.60
C LYS A 214 9.17 -8.06 -19.49
N ALA A 215 10.06 -8.99 -19.81
CA ALA A 215 9.75 -10.20 -20.56
C ALA A 215 9.78 -11.45 -19.66
N LEU A 216 9.10 -12.52 -20.09
CA LEU A 216 9.19 -13.81 -19.40
C LEU A 216 10.62 -14.37 -19.33
N SER A 217 11.47 -14.04 -20.30
CA SER A 217 12.88 -14.47 -20.35
C SER A 217 13.72 -13.86 -19.22
N ASP A 218 13.25 -12.78 -18.61
CA ASP A 218 13.92 -12.09 -17.49
C ASP A 218 13.68 -12.82 -16.16
N CYS A 219 12.67 -13.69 -16.13
CA CYS A 219 12.40 -14.56 -15.00
C CYS A 219 13.41 -15.71 -14.94
N VAL A 220 14.12 -15.84 -13.81
CA VAL A 220 15.17 -16.85 -13.62
C VAL A 220 14.75 -18.02 -12.73
N TYR A 221 13.64 -17.91 -12.00
CA TYR A 221 13.06 -18.99 -11.19
C TYR A 221 11.60 -18.73 -10.85
N LEU A 222 10.85 -19.79 -10.60
CA LEU A 222 9.50 -19.73 -10.04
C LEU A 222 9.51 -20.19 -8.58
N VAL A 223 8.66 -19.60 -7.76
CA VAL A 223 8.33 -20.04 -6.41
C VAL A 223 6.84 -20.33 -6.36
N GLY A 224 6.45 -21.50 -5.87
CA GLY A 224 5.06 -21.88 -5.81
C GLY A 224 4.89 -23.26 -5.18
N ASP A 225 3.66 -23.69 -4.95
CA ASP A 225 3.42 -25.07 -4.55
C ASP A 225 3.81 -26.05 -5.67
N ASN A 226 4.07 -27.31 -5.28
CA ASN A 226 4.54 -28.34 -6.21
C ASN A 226 3.40 -28.99 -7.00
N CYS A 227 2.33 -28.24 -7.28
CA CYS A 227 1.20 -28.71 -8.09
C CYS A 227 1.66 -28.96 -9.54
N SER A 228 0.90 -29.80 -10.25
CA SER A 228 1.23 -30.21 -11.62
C SER A 228 1.29 -29.03 -12.59
N VAL A 229 0.36 -28.07 -12.47
CA VAL A 229 0.35 -26.82 -13.26
C VAL A 229 1.63 -26.02 -13.06
N ASN A 230 2.08 -25.79 -11.81
CA ASN A 230 3.30 -25.02 -11.53
C ASN A 230 4.56 -25.75 -12.01
N LYS A 231 4.62 -27.08 -11.84
CA LYS A 231 5.72 -27.91 -12.39
C LYS A 231 5.78 -27.83 -13.91
N ARG A 232 4.62 -27.90 -14.56
CA ARG A 232 4.51 -27.81 -16.02
C ARG A 232 4.87 -26.42 -16.52
N LEU A 233 4.39 -25.38 -15.85
CA LEU A 233 4.72 -23.98 -16.12
C LEU A 233 6.24 -23.74 -16.05
N ALA A 234 6.90 -24.19 -14.98
CA ALA A 234 8.34 -24.11 -14.82
C ALA A 234 9.10 -24.82 -15.96
N THR A 235 8.62 -26.00 -16.37
CA THR A 235 9.17 -26.76 -17.51
C THR A 235 9.04 -25.98 -18.82
N ILE A 236 7.87 -25.39 -19.09
CA ILE A 236 7.60 -24.59 -20.29
C ILE A 236 8.44 -23.29 -20.29
N MET A 237 8.64 -22.68 -19.13
CA MET A 237 9.47 -21.49 -18.95
C MET A 237 10.98 -21.81 -18.92
N GLN A 238 11.35 -23.10 -18.79
CA GLN A 238 12.73 -23.56 -18.66
C GLN A 238 13.49 -22.95 -17.47
N VAL A 239 12.79 -22.77 -16.34
CA VAL A 239 13.35 -22.21 -15.11
C VAL A 239 13.13 -23.18 -13.94
N PRO A 240 14.00 -23.17 -12.91
CA PRO A 240 13.79 -23.97 -11.72
C PRO A 240 12.52 -23.54 -10.96
N LEU A 241 11.82 -24.54 -10.39
CA LEU A 241 10.72 -24.34 -9.44
C LEU A 241 11.22 -24.56 -8.02
N VAL A 242 11.13 -23.52 -7.19
CA VAL A 242 11.37 -23.58 -5.76
C VAL A 242 10.05 -23.88 -5.05
N GLY A 243 9.94 -25.10 -4.51
CA GLY A 243 8.72 -25.56 -3.86
C GLY A 243 8.39 -24.80 -2.57
N CYS A 244 7.12 -24.48 -2.40
CA CYS A 244 6.60 -23.76 -1.25
C CYS A 244 6.83 -24.52 0.08
N ALA A 245 7.41 -23.85 1.07
CA ALA A 245 7.72 -24.45 2.37
C ALA A 245 6.46 -24.87 3.14
N SER A 246 5.38 -24.06 3.10
CA SER A 246 4.11 -24.40 3.75
C SER A 246 3.47 -25.63 3.12
N HIS A 247 3.57 -25.78 1.80
CA HIS A 247 3.10 -26.97 1.11
C HIS A 247 3.89 -28.22 1.53
N ARG A 248 5.23 -28.12 1.60
CA ARG A 248 6.08 -29.22 2.11
C ARG A 248 5.74 -29.59 3.55
N LEU A 249 5.49 -28.61 4.41
CA LEU A 249 5.04 -28.85 5.78
C LEU A 249 3.67 -29.52 5.81
N ASN A 250 2.72 -29.05 5.01
CA ASN A 250 1.39 -29.65 4.90
C ASN A 250 1.46 -31.11 4.44
N LEU A 251 2.36 -31.45 3.51
CA LEU A 251 2.61 -32.84 3.12
C LEU A 251 3.17 -33.67 4.29
N ALA A 252 4.13 -33.14 5.04
CA ALA A 252 4.68 -33.82 6.22
C ALA A 252 3.64 -34.03 7.32
N VAL A 253 2.79 -33.03 7.57
CA VAL A 253 1.68 -33.11 8.53
C VAL A 253 0.66 -34.15 8.07
N ARG A 254 0.27 -34.16 6.79
CA ARG A 254 -0.63 -35.18 6.24
C ARG A 254 -0.09 -36.58 6.45
N HIS A 255 1.18 -36.80 6.14
CA HIS A 255 1.82 -38.10 6.34
C HIS A 255 1.83 -38.51 7.83
N HIS A 256 2.16 -37.59 8.73
CA HIS A 256 2.10 -37.86 10.17
C HIS A 256 0.68 -38.22 10.66
N LEU A 257 -0.34 -37.63 10.03
CA LEU A 257 -1.74 -37.84 10.38
C LEU A 257 -2.35 -39.12 9.79
N GLU A 258 -1.67 -39.84 8.89
CA GLU A 258 -2.16 -41.10 8.31
C GLU A 258 -2.48 -42.15 9.40
N GLN A 259 -1.71 -42.17 10.49
CA GLN A 259 -1.96 -43.08 11.61
C GLN A 259 -3.25 -42.76 12.41
N TYR A 260 -3.82 -41.57 12.23
CA TYR A 260 -5.03 -41.09 12.92
C TYR A 260 -6.23 -41.00 11.96
N GLU A 261 -6.22 -41.72 10.84
CA GLU A 261 -7.25 -41.62 9.81
C GLU A 261 -8.67 -41.89 10.36
N GLU A 262 -8.84 -42.88 11.24
CA GLU A 262 -10.13 -43.20 11.85
C GLU A 262 -10.68 -42.03 12.69
N ASP A 263 -9.82 -41.44 13.52
CA ASP A 263 -10.19 -40.27 14.35
C ASP A 263 -10.53 -39.07 13.47
N LEU A 264 -9.76 -38.85 12.39
CA LEU A 264 -10.01 -37.76 11.44
C LEU A 264 -11.34 -37.92 10.71
N VAL A 265 -11.76 -39.14 10.38
CA VAL A 265 -13.08 -39.41 9.80
C VAL A 265 -14.19 -39.03 10.77
N ILE A 266 -14.04 -39.36 12.06
CA ILE A 266 -15.02 -38.99 13.11
C ILE A 266 -15.09 -37.46 13.25
N VAL A 267 -13.93 -36.79 13.32
CA VAL A 267 -13.84 -35.32 13.40
C VAL A 267 -14.46 -34.68 12.15
N GLN A 268 -14.18 -35.19 10.95
CA GLN A 268 -14.75 -34.68 9.71
C GLN A 268 -16.27 -34.81 9.70
N ALA A 269 -16.81 -35.96 10.11
CA ALA A 269 -18.25 -36.18 10.20
C ALA A 269 -18.91 -35.22 11.20
N LEU A 270 -18.28 -34.98 12.35
CA LEU A 270 -18.73 -33.99 13.32
C LEU A 270 -18.70 -32.57 12.72
N MET A 271 -17.61 -32.18 12.06
CA MET A 271 -17.46 -30.86 11.45
C MET A 271 -18.47 -30.59 10.34
N VAL A 272 -18.81 -31.62 9.54
CA VAL A 272 -19.88 -31.52 8.52
C VAL A 272 -21.24 -31.29 9.18
N LYS A 273 -21.56 -32.03 10.26
CA LYS A 273 -22.81 -31.83 11.02
C LYS A 273 -22.87 -30.44 11.68
N LEU A 274 -21.76 -29.97 12.26
CA LEU A 274 -21.69 -28.63 12.85
C LEU A 274 -21.80 -27.53 11.79
N ARG A 275 -21.34 -27.76 10.56
CA ARG A 275 -21.48 -26.81 9.44
C ARG A 275 -22.93 -26.65 8.98
N THR A 276 -23.75 -27.69 9.05
CA THR A 276 -25.16 -27.66 8.59
C THR A 276 -26.14 -27.18 9.65
N LEU A 277 -25.77 -27.26 10.94
CA LEU A 277 -26.54 -26.67 12.03
C LEU A 277 -26.43 -25.13 11.96
N LYS A 278 -27.42 -24.50 11.31
CA LYS A 278 -27.60 -23.03 11.28
C LYS A 278 -27.74 -22.45 12.69
N GLN A 279 -26.61 -22.17 13.34
CA GLN A 279 -26.47 -21.11 14.34
C GLN A 279 -25.23 -20.25 14.04
N SER A 280 -25.13 -19.79 12.80
CA SER A 280 -24.06 -18.89 12.34
C SER A 280 -24.05 -17.53 13.07
N ALA A 281 -25.10 -17.19 13.83
CA ALA A 281 -25.16 -16.00 14.67
C ALA A 281 -24.69 -16.24 16.12
N THR A 282 -24.86 -17.44 16.70
CA THR A 282 -24.57 -17.68 18.12
C THR A 282 -23.08 -17.91 18.39
N ASN A 283 -22.34 -18.52 17.46
CA ASN A 283 -20.94 -18.91 17.70
C ASN A 283 -19.87 -17.84 17.39
N ARG A 284 -20.25 -16.62 17.00
CA ARG A 284 -19.28 -15.52 16.84
C ARG A 284 -18.80 -14.90 18.17
N LEU A 285 -19.45 -15.23 19.30
CA LEU A 285 -19.09 -14.70 20.62
C LEU A 285 -18.23 -15.66 21.46
N SER A 286 -18.15 -16.95 21.13
CA SER A 286 -17.52 -17.93 22.02
C SER A 286 -16.06 -18.26 21.70
N PHE A 287 -15.53 -17.87 20.53
CA PHE A 287 -14.13 -18.16 20.16
C PHE A 287 -13.11 -17.08 20.58
N VAL A 288 -13.58 -15.97 21.18
CA VAL A 288 -12.70 -14.90 21.71
C VAL A 288 -12.11 -15.27 23.09
N LEU A 289 -12.54 -16.36 23.73
CA LEU A 289 -12.11 -16.69 25.11
C LEU A 289 -11.14 -17.88 25.26
N ILE A 290 -10.60 -18.46 24.18
CA ILE A 290 -9.69 -19.63 24.27
C ILE A 290 -8.27 -19.32 23.74
N ILE A 291 -7.98 -18.09 23.30
CA ILE A 291 -6.60 -17.67 23.02
C ILE A 291 -6.37 -16.30 23.66
N LEU A 292 -6.21 -16.32 24.98
CA LEU A 292 -5.33 -15.43 25.74
C LEU A 292 -4.49 -16.31 26.67
#